data_AF-A0A9E1PUB2-F1
#
_entry.id   AF-A0A9E1PUB2-F1
#
_cell.length_a   1.000
_cell.length_b   1.000
_cell.length_c   1.000
_cell.angle_alpha   90.00
_cell.angle_beta   90.00
_cell.angle_gamma   90.00
#
_symmetry.space_group_name_H-M   'P 1'
#
loop_
_entity.id
_entity.type
_entity.pdbx_description
1 polymer ?
#
loop_
_entity_poly.entity_id
_entity_poly.type
_entity_poly.pdbx_seq_one_letter_code
_entity_poly.pdbx_strand_id
1 'polypeptide(L)'
;LMLWAVWIGAAVGVGLRLLPFHPPKGLMNTLFLVLGWVPVLVAADLYRALSLTVLVLIGVEALLYSAGALMLGARWPNPSPHVFGYHEIWHVLVTCAVAVHYVVVVLITNA
;
A
#
# COMPACT_ATOMS: atom_id res chain seq x y z
N LEU A 1 -5.35 -12.20 12.95
CA LEU A 1 -5.09 -10.75 13.04
C LEU A 1 -5.24 -10.05 11.68
N MET A 2 -4.42 -10.39 10.68
CA MET A 2 -4.42 -9.72 9.36
C MET A 2 -5.79 -9.64 8.70
N LEU A 3 -6.52 -10.76 8.63
CA LEU A 3 -7.82 -10.81 7.98
C LEU A 3 -8.81 -9.82 8.62
N TRP A 4 -8.91 -9.82 9.95
CA TRP A 4 -9.73 -8.87 10.69
C TRP A 4 -9.33 -7.42 10.41
N ALA A 5 -8.02 -7.11 10.48
CA ALA A 5 -7.53 -5.76 10.22
C ALA A 5 -7.89 -5.28 8.80
N VAL A 6 -7.68 -6.11 7.78
CA VAL A 6 -7.97 -5.78 6.38
C VAL A 6 -9.47 -5.61 6.14
N TRP A 7 -10.32 -6.50 6.66
CA TRP A 7 -11.77 -6.38 6.47
C TRP A 7 -12.37 -5.20 7.23
N ILE A 8 -11.93 -4.94 8.46
CA ILE A 8 -12.35 -3.75 9.22
C ILE A 8 -11.89 -2.50 8.49
N GLY A 9 -10.63 -2.44 8.05
CA GLY A 9 -10.09 -1.31 7.29
C GLY A 9 -10.86 -1.07 5.98
N ALA A 10 -11.21 -2.13 5.26
CA ALA A 10 -12.02 -2.04 4.05
C ALA A 10 -13.44 -1.52 4.35
N ALA A 11 -14.10 -2.04 5.39
CA ALA A 11 -15.42 -1.59 5.80
C ALA A 11 -15.41 -0.10 6.20
N VAL A 12 -14.39 0.34 6.94
CA VAL A 12 -14.18 1.76 7.28
C VAL A 12 -13.97 2.60 6.01
N GLY A 13 -13.10 2.16 5.10
CA GLY A 13 -12.83 2.87 3.85
C GLY A 13 -14.06 3.01 2.95
N VAL A 14 -14.86 1.94 2.83
CA VAL A 14 -16.14 1.95 2.12
C VAL A 14 -17.12 2.89 2.81
N GLY A 15 -17.28 2.77 4.14
CA GLY A 15 -18.15 3.63 4.94
C GLY A 15 -17.81 5.11 4.75
N LEU A 16 -16.53 5.50 4.90
CA LEU A 16 -16.06 6.87 4.69
C LEU A 16 -16.37 7.41 3.29
N ARG A 17 -16.37 6.54 2.28
CA ARG A 17 -16.67 6.92 0.89
C ARG A 17 -18.18 7.09 0.63
N LEU A 18 -19.03 6.41 1.39
CA LEU A 18 -20.49 6.49 1.28
C LEU A 18 -21.10 7.62 2.11
N LEU A 19 -20.32 8.25 3.00
CA LEU A 19 -20.79 9.39 3.78
C LEU A 19 -21.17 10.56 2.85
N PRO A 20 -22.25 11.31 3.18
CA PRO A 20 -22.73 12.42 2.35
C PRO A 20 -21.80 13.65 2.36
N PHE A 21 -20.73 13.62 3.16
CA PHE A 21 -19.74 14.68 3.29
C PHE A 21 -18.36 14.21 2.84
N HIS A 22 -17.56 15.15 2.33
CA HIS A 22 -16.21 14.86 1.88
C HIS A 22 -15.30 14.57 3.08
N PRO A 23 -14.65 13.39 3.16
CA PRO A 23 -13.70 13.12 4.23
C PRO A 23 -12.54 14.12 4.21
N PRO A 24 -11.92 14.42 5.37
CA PRO A 24 -10.76 15.29 5.45
C PRO A 24 -9.68 14.92 4.42
N LYS A 25 -9.04 15.93 3.83
CA LYS A 25 -7.98 15.73 2.85
C LYS A 25 -6.89 14.83 3.46
N GLY A 26 -6.53 13.77 2.73
CA GLY A 26 -5.50 12.82 3.16
C GLY A 26 -5.99 11.68 4.06
N LEU A 27 -7.22 11.72 4.62
CA LEU A 27 -7.71 10.67 5.52
C LEU A 27 -7.64 9.26 4.87
N MET A 28 -8.13 9.14 3.64
CA MET A 28 -8.11 7.86 2.92
C MET A 28 -6.67 7.39 2.63
N ASN A 29 -5.78 8.30 2.24
CA ASN A 29 -4.38 7.97 1.98
C ASN A 29 -3.70 7.44 3.26
N THR A 30 -3.91 8.12 4.38
CA THR A 30 -3.39 7.71 5.69
C THR A 30 -3.97 6.37 6.12
N LEU A 31 -5.28 6.16 5.96
CA LEU A 31 -5.94 4.90 6.31
C LEU A 31 -5.31 3.71 5.57
N PHE A 32 -5.17 3.81 4.25
CA PHE A 32 -4.61 2.71 3.46
C PHE A 32 -3.11 2.53 3.66
N LEU A 33 -2.36 3.60 3.89
CA LEU A 33 -0.95 3.50 4.25
C LEU A 33 -0.78 2.74 5.56
N VAL A 34 -1.52 3.12 6.62
CA VAL A 34 -1.48 2.41 7.91
C VAL A 34 -1.88 0.95 7.75
N LEU A 35 -2.92 0.67 6.96
CA LEU A 35 -3.37 -0.70 6.71
C LEU A 35 -2.29 -1.56 6.03
N GLY A 36 -1.55 -0.98 5.07
CA GLY A 36 -0.45 -1.64 4.39
C GLY A 36 0.71 -2.04 5.31
N TRP A 37 0.85 -1.40 6.47
CA TRP A 37 1.90 -1.71 7.45
C TRP A 37 1.48 -2.73 8.53
N VAL A 38 0.22 -3.19 8.55
CA VAL A 38 -0.26 -4.24 9.46
C VAL A 38 0.60 -5.51 9.46
N PRO A 39 1.18 -5.98 8.33
CA PRO A 39 2.06 -7.16 8.33
C PRO A 39 3.24 -7.07 9.31
N VAL A 40 3.70 -5.87 9.68
CA VAL A 40 4.77 -5.70 10.68
C VAL A 40 4.39 -6.28 12.03
N LEU A 41 3.11 -6.25 12.41
CA LEU A 41 2.62 -6.80 13.67
C LEU A 41 2.80 -8.33 13.78
N VAL A 42 2.99 -9.00 12.64
CA VAL A 42 3.21 -10.44 12.54
C VAL A 42 4.55 -10.77 11.87
N ALA A 43 5.49 -9.81 11.83
CA ALA A 43 6.76 -9.95 11.12
C ALA A 43 7.56 -11.18 11.57
N ALA A 44 7.51 -11.54 12.86
CA ALA A 44 8.19 -12.72 13.38
C ALA A 44 7.62 -14.03 12.79
N ASP A 45 6.31 -14.09 12.58
CA ASP A 45 5.67 -15.27 11.98
C ASP A 45 5.95 -15.33 10.48
N LEU A 46 5.92 -14.18 9.79
CA LEU A 46 6.32 -14.08 8.38
C LEU A 46 7.77 -14.54 8.18
N TYR A 47 8.69 -14.10 9.05
CA TYR A 47 10.11 -14.49 8.97
C TYR A 47 10.32 -16.00 9.13
N ARG A 48 9.52 -16.67 9.96
CA ARG A 48 9.60 -18.13 10.15
C ARG A 48 8.93 -18.91 9.03
N ALA A 49 7.91 -18.34 8.39
CA ALA A 49 7.08 -19.02 7.40
C ALA A 49 7.55 -18.83 5.96
N LEU A 50 8.25 -17.73 5.65
CA LEU A 50 8.55 -17.32 4.28
C LEU A 50 10.05 -17.36 3.98
N SER A 51 10.39 -17.60 2.72
CA SER A 51 11.77 -17.52 2.26
C SER A 51 12.28 -16.07 2.28
N LEU A 52 13.60 -15.90 2.37
CA LEU A 52 14.23 -14.57 2.34
C LEU A 52 13.84 -13.77 1.09
N THR A 53 13.75 -14.43 -0.08
CA THR A 53 13.33 -13.79 -1.33
C THR A 53 11.93 -13.19 -1.22
N VAL A 54 10.98 -13.93 -0.66
CA VAL A 54 9.61 -13.44 -0.48
C VAL A 54 9.58 -12.26 0.51
N LEU A 55 10.32 -12.35 1.61
CA LEU A 55 10.41 -11.28 2.60
C LEU A 55 10.99 -9.98 2.02
N VAL A 56 12.02 -10.10 1.17
CA VAL A 56 12.60 -8.95 0.46
C VAL A 56 11.57 -8.31 -0.47
N LEU A 57 10.82 -9.10 -1.23
CA LEU A 57 9.78 -8.59 -2.13
C LEU A 57 8.65 -7.89 -1.37
N ILE A 58 8.22 -8.43 -0.23
CA ILE A 58 7.28 -7.77 0.70
C ILE A 58 7.84 -6.42 1.18
N GLY A 59 9.14 -6.36 1.48
CA GLY A 59 9.80 -5.09 1.82
C GLY A 59 9.79 -4.09 0.66
N VAL A 60 10.09 -4.56 -0.56
CA VAL A 60 10.12 -3.72 -1.77
C VAL A 60 8.74 -3.12 -2.08
N GLU A 61 7.67 -3.91 -2.08
CA GLU A 61 6.32 -3.38 -2.31
C GLU A 61 5.90 -2.37 -1.23
N ALA A 62 6.26 -2.61 0.03
CA ALA A 62 5.95 -1.70 1.13
C ALA A 62 6.64 -0.35 0.95
N LEU A 63 7.90 -0.35 0.50
CA LEU A 63 8.66 0.86 0.19
C LEU A 63 8.08 1.61 -1.01
N LEU A 64 7.76 0.90 -2.09
CA LEU A 64 7.16 1.50 -3.30
C LEU A 64 5.81 2.17 -2.97
N TYR A 65 4.93 1.45 -2.27
CA TYR A 65 3.62 1.97 -1.88
C TYR A 65 3.76 3.18 -0.95
N SER A 66 4.64 3.10 0.06
CA SER A 66 4.87 4.19 1.01
C SER A 66 5.47 5.42 0.33
N ALA A 67 6.46 5.24 -0.54
CA ALA A 67 7.05 6.33 -1.31
C ALA A 67 6.00 7.04 -2.16
N GLY A 68 5.16 6.30 -2.88
CA GLY A 68 4.06 6.87 -3.65
C GLY A 68 3.07 7.64 -2.77
N ALA A 69 2.63 7.04 -1.66
CA ALA A 69 1.67 7.67 -0.75
C ALA A 69 2.22 8.98 -0.13
N LEU A 70 3.51 9.01 0.20
CA LEU A 70 4.20 10.19 0.72
C LEU A 70 4.36 11.26 -0.35
N MET A 71 4.76 10.89 -1.58
CA MET A 71 4.87 11.81 -2.71
C MET A 71 3.52 12.45 -3.07
N LEU A 72 2.44 11.66 -3.07
CA LEU A 72 1.08 12.15 -3.26
C LEU A 72 0.69 13.16 -2.17
N GLY A 73 0.96 12.82 -0.90
CA GLY A 73 0.66 13.67 0.25
C GLY A 73 1.47 14.98 0.25
N ALA A 74 2.75 14.91 -0.08
CA ALA A 74 3.66 16.05 -0.19
C ALA A 74 3.43 16.89 -1.46
N ARG A 75 2.68 16.36 -2.43
CA ARG A 75 2.49 16.96 -3.77
C ARG A 75 3.81 17.22 -4.49
N TRP A 76 4.75 16.29 -4.32
CA TRP A 76 6.09 16.37 -4.87
C TRP A 76 6.59 14.94 -5.17
N PRO A 77 7.34 14.70 -6.26
CA PRO A 77 7.87 15.69 -7.21
C PRO A 77 6.89 16.05 -8.33
N ASN A 78 7.15 17.14 -9.03
CA ASN A 78 6.30 17.61 -10.12
C ASN A 78 7.12 17.90 -11.40
N PRO A 79 7.67 16.85 -12.05
CA PRO A 79 8.61 17.02 -13.15
C PRO A 79 7.95 17.64 -14.40
N SER A 80 6.68 17.34 -14.67
CA SER A 80 5.89 18.01 -15.70
C SER A 80 4.45 18.24 -15.22
N PRO A 81 4.13 19.44 -14.69
CA PRO A 81 2.83 19.74 -14.09
C PRO A 81 1.60 19.50 -14.99
N HIS A 82 1.79 19.48 -16.30
CA HIS A 82 0.71 19.31 -17.28
C HIS A 82 0.58 17.88 -17.82
N VAL A 83 1.57 17.00 -17.59
CA VAL A 83 1.64 15.67 -18.22
C VAL A 83 1.96 14.56 -17.21
N PHE A 84 2.88 14.82 -16.29
CA PHE A 84 3.40 13.82 -15.36
C PHE A 84 3.89 14.51 -14.08
N GLY A 85 3.01 14.62 -13.10
CA GLY A 85 3.27 15.20 -11.79
C GLY A 85 3.28 14.15 -10.68
N TYR A 86 3.13 14.63 -9.44
CA TYR A 86 3.16 13.79 -8.25
C TYR A 86 2.06 12.70 -8.24
N HIS A 87 0.93 12.97 -8.91
CA HIS A 87 -0.20 12.03 -8.98
C HIS A 87 0.12 10.85 -9.89
N GLU A 88 0.70 11.11 -11.06
CA GLU A 88 1.10 10.08 -12.01
C GLU A 88 2.27 9.25 -11.46
N ILE A 89 3.21 9.88 -10.75
CA ILE A 89 4.29 9.18 -10.05
C ILE A 89 3.74 8.23 -8.99
N TRP A 90 2.76 8.68 -8.20
CA TRP A 90 2.06 7.82 -7.24
C TRP A 90 1.41 6.61 -7.93
N HIS A 91 0.70 6.81 -9.03
CA HIS A 91 0.10 5.71 -9.80
C HIS A 91 1.15 4.70 -10.28
N VAL A 92 2.28 5.17 -10.82
CA VAL A 92 3.36 4.28 -11.27
C VAL A 92 3.93 3.47 -10.12
N LEU A 93 4.23 4.11 -8.99
CA LEU A 93 4.79 3.42 -7.82
C LEU A 93 3.82 2.40 -7.22
N VAL A 94 2.53 2.73 -7.08
CA VAL A 94 1.52 1.79 -6.61
C VAL A 94 1.33 0.64 -7.60
N THR A 95 1.34 0.90 -8.91
CA THR A 95 1.24 -0.15 -9.93
C THR A 95 2.43 -1.12 -9.85
N CYS A 96 3.65 -0.60 -9.71
CA CYS A 96 4.83 -1.42 -9.48
C CYS A 96 4.74 -2.22 -8.18
N ALA A 97 4.27 -1.62 -7.09
CA ALA A 97 4.05 -2.32 -5.82
C ALA A 97 3.07 -3.48 -5.98
N VAL A 98 1.95 -3.28 -6.68
CA VAL A 98 0.97 -4.34 -6.97
C VAL A 98 1.55 -5.44 -7.86
N ALA A 99 2.38 -5.09 -8.84
CA ALA A 99 3.07 -6.10 -9.66
C ALA A 99 4.04 -6.95 -8.83
N VAL A 100 4.78 -6.34 -7.90
CA VAL A 100 5.63 -7.07 -6.94
C VAL A 100 4.77 -7.97 -6.04
N HIS A 101 3.62 -7.48 -5.55
CA HIS A 101 2.69 -8.25 -4.73
C HIS A 101 2.15 -9.48 -5.44
N TYR A 102 1.81 -9.33 -6.72
CA TYR A 102 1.42 -10.47 -7.54
C TYR A 102 2.52 -11.55 -7.58
N VAL A 103 3.78 -11.15 -7.77
CA VAL A 103 4.92 -12.09 -7.74
C VAL A 103 5.06 -12.75 -6.37
N VAL A 104 4.89 -12.00 -5.26
CA VAL A 104 4.87 -12.55 -3.90
C VAL A 104 3.82 -13.65 -3.76
N VAL A 105 2.58 -13.38 -4.19
CA VAL A 105 1.48 -14.34 -4.11
C VAL A 105 1.77 -15.58 -4.97
N VAL A 106 2.27 -15.40 -6.20
CA VAL A 106 2.67 -16.49 -7.09
C VAL A 106 3.75 -17.36 -6.45
N LEU A 107 4.77 -16.76 -5.82
CA LEU A 107 5.84 -17.51 -5.16
C LEU A 107 5.36 -18.27 -3.92
N ILE A 108 4.42 -17.70 -3.15
CA ILE A 108 3.88 -18.37 -1.95
C ILE A 108 2.95 -19.52 -2.34
N THR A 109 2.15 -19.35 -3.39
CA THR A 109 1.11 -20.33 -3.76
C THR A 109 1.61 -21.46 -4.66
N ASN A 110 2.73 -21.27 -5.35
CA ASN A 110 3.38 -22.32 -6.16
C ASN A 110 4.59 -22.97 -5.46
N ALA A 111 4.82 -22.68 -4.18
CA ALA A 111 5.87 -23.28 -3.36
C ALA A 111 5.43 -24.59 -2.71
#